data_AF-A0A9N9EQ92-F1
#
_entry.id   AF-A0A9N9EQ92-F1
#
_cell.length_a   1.000
_cell.length_b   1.000
_cell.length_c   1.000
_cell.angle_alpha   90.00
_cell.angle_beta   90.00
_cell.angle_gamma   90.00
#
_symmetry.space_group_name_H-M   'P 1'
#
loop_
_entity.id
_entity.type
_entity.pdbx_description
1 polymer ?
#
loop_
_entity_poly.entity_id
_entity_poly.type
_entity_poly.pdbx_seq_one_letter_code
_entity_poly.pdbx_strand_id
1 'polypeptide(L)'
;IEKPSNFIGAILFGTAFATRLILFQFSNITQILGSRVEIVTPVTSFNRHLVLAYLLANITRIKQELYKDYPRLDIELDEINPWIISGLYLFNPLTIASCLSQSTLIFTNLSIILGTYYSLKNHKSYGMFWIAMATYLSFYPLMLVIPTTFMFTNSAKFRGKNLKNEIFGCAGLYVGWLTGLLILSYLFVNSWDFLSATYGEASLVCGFYAEWNNGSI
;
A
#
# COMPACT_ATOMS: atom_id res chain seq x y z
N ILE A 1 -24.87 -6.92 -23.50
CA ILE A 1 -24.71 -5.58 -22.87
C ILE A 1 -25.75 -5.52 -21.77
N GLU A 2 -25.46 -6.14 -20.64
CA GLU A 2 -26.24 -5.98 -19.41
C GLU A 2 -25.32 -5.25 -18.44
N LYS A 3 -25.85 -4.24 -17.77
CA LYS A 3 -25.12 -3.38 -16.84
C LYS A 3 -25.46 -3.85 -15.42
N PRO A 4 -24.84 -4.92 -14.88
CA PRO A 4 -24.94 -5.14 -13.45
C PRO A 4 -23.98 -4.15 -12.76
N SER A 5 -24.07 -4.06 -11.43
CA SER A 5 -22.94 -3.69 -10.55
C SER A 5 -22.82 -2.30 -9.93
N ASN A 6 -23.84 -1.43 -9.97
CA ASN A 6 -23.89 -0.30 -9.02
C ASN A 6 -24.63 -0.67 -7.72
N PHE A 7 -25.71 -1.44 -7.83
CA PHE A 7 -26.56 -1.82 -6.71
C PHE A 7 -25.89 -2.83 -5.78
N ILE A 8 -25.21 -3.84 -6.34
CA ILE A 8 -24.45 -4.85 -5.58
C ILE A 8 -23.28 -4.20 -4.84
N GLY A 9 -22.59 -3.26 -5.48
CA GLY A 9 -21.54 -2.46 -4.83
C GLY A 9 -22.11 -1.65 -3.66
N ALA A 10 -23.23 -0.95 -3.86
CA ALA A 10 -23.88 -0.18 -2.80
C ALA A 10 -24.33 -1.06 -1.62
N ILE A 11 -24.86 -2.26 -1.88
CA ILE A 11 -25.22 -3.24 -0.83
C ILE A 11 -23.98 -3.73 -0.09
N LEU A 12 -22.89 -4.07 -0.79
CA LEU A 12 -21.64 -4.51 -0.17
C LEU A 12 -21.02 -3.42 0.73
N PHE A 13 -20.98 -2.18 0.26
CA PHE A 13 -20.48 -1.06 1.07
C PHE A 13 -21.42 -0.72 2.23
N GLY A 14 -22.74 -0.75 2.01
CA GLY A 14 -23.74 -0.49 3.03
C GLY A 14 -23.76 -1.56 4.12
N THR A 15 -23.66 -2.84 3.75
CA THR A 15 -23.56 -3.94 4.71
C THR A 15 -22.27 -3.87 5.50
N ALA A 16 -21.11 -3.66 4.87
CA ALA A 16 -19.84 -3.48 5.58
C ALA A 16 -19.86 -2.28 6.55
N PHE A 17 -20.53 -1.18 6.18
CA PHE A 17 -20.76 -0.04 7.05
C PHE A 17 -21.66 -0.40 8.25
N ALA A 18 -22.74 -1.15 8.00
CA ALA A 18 -23.67 -1.61 9.04
C ALA A 18 -23.00 -2.60 10.01
N THR A 19 -22.26 -3.59 9.52
CA THR A 19 -21.53 -4.55 10.36
C THR A 19 -20.52 -3.82 11.27
N ARG A 20 -19.91 -2.74 10.77
CA ARG A 20 -18.96 -1.91 11.52
C ARG A 20 -19.66 -1.01 12.55
N LEU A 21 -20.86 -0.50 12.24
CA LEU A 21 -21.74 0.22 13.17
C LEU A 21 -22.21 -0.67 14.34
N ILE A 22 -22.51 -1.94 14.05
CA ILE A 22 -22.92 -2.93 15.06
C ILE A 22 -21.74 -3.32 15.96
N LEU A 23 -20.52 -3.49 15.40
CA LEU A 23 -19.32 -3.69 16.20
C LEU A 23 -19.02 -2.49 17.14
N PHE A 24 -19.41 -1.28 16.75
CA PHE A 24 -19.27 -0.07 17.57
C PHE A 24 -20.22 -0.06 18.79
N GLN A 25 -21.37 -0.74 18.71
CA GLN A 25 -22.35 -0.80 19.80
C GLN A 25 -21.92 -1.71 20.96
N PHE A 26 -20.98 -2.65 20.77
CA PHE A 26 -20.52 -3.55 21.82
C PHE A 26 -19.31 -3.02 22.63
N SER A 27 -18.84 -1.80 22.35
CA SER A 27 -17.69 -1.21 23.04
C SER A 27 -18.14 -0.34 24.22
N ASN A 28 -18.45 -0.96 25.36
CA ASN A 28 -18.57 -0.27 26.67
C ASN A 28 -17.24 0.36 27.15
N ILE A 29 -16.20 0.41 26.30
CA ILE A 29 -14.89 1.05 26.52
C ILE A 29 -14.88 2.49 25.95
N THR A 30 -15.81 2.82 25.04
CA THR A 30 -15.88 4.09 24.29
C THR A 30 -16.23 5.30 25.16
N GLN A 31 -16.81 5.10 26.34
CA GLN A 31 -17.15 6.20 27.27
C GLN A 31 -15.96 6.71 28.10
N ILE A 32 -14.93 5.89 28.32
CA ILE A 32 -13.68 6.31 28.99
C ILE A 32 -12.74 7.02 27.99
N LEU A 33 -12.93 6.77 26.70
CA LEU A 33 -12.15 7.26 25.55
C LEU A 33 -12.74 8.52 24.89
N GLY A 34 -13.74 9.16 25.50
CA GLY A 34 -14.43 10.34 24.94
C GLY A 34 -13.72 11.70 25.11
N SER A 35 -12.49 11.73 25.68
CA SER A 35 -11.81 12.99 26.03
C SER A 35 -10.67 13.42 25.10
N ARG A 36 -10.39 12.67 24.02
CA ARG A 36 -9.32 12.93 23.05
C ARG A 36 -9.73 12.42 21.66
N VAL A 37 -9.36 13.14 20.59
CA VAL A 37 -9.08 12.84 19.14
C VAL A 37 -9.56 11.51 18.46
N GLU A 38 -10.29 10.62 19.13
CA GLU A 38 -10.42 9.20 18.81
C GLU A 38 -11.64 8.84 17.94
N ILE A 39 -12.45 9.81 17.52
CA ILE A 39 -13.51 9.56 16.52
C ILE A 39 -12.95 9.73 15.10
N VAL A 40 -11.99 10.63 14.92
CA VAL A 40 -11.38 10.91 13.61
C VAL A 40 -10.52 9.72 13.15
N THR A 41 -9.83 9.04 14.05
CA THR A 41 -8.93 7.93 13.74
C THR A 41 -9.61 6.67 13.20
N PRO A 42 -10.74 6.18 13.75
CA PRO A 42 -11.46 5.02 13.19
C PRO A 42 -12.21 5.34 11.89
N VAL A 43 -12.69 6.58 11.73
CA VAL A 43 -13.34 7.02 10.48
C VAL A 43 -12.31 7.18 9.36
N THR A 44 -11.15 7.77 9.65
CA THR A 44 -10.07 7.88 8.67
C THR A 44 -9.45 6.53 8.32
N SER A 45 -9.32 5.60 9.28
CA SER A 45 -8.86 4.24 8.99
C SER A 45 -9.87 3.47 8.13
N PHE A 46 -11.17 3.63 8.39
CA PHE A 46 -12.22 3.02 7.56
C PHE A 46 -12.19 3.53 6.13
N ASN A 47 -12.16 4.85 5.94
CA ASN A 47 -12.11 5.46 4.62
C ASN A 47 -10.90 4.98 3.81
N ARG A 48 -9.75 4.76 4.46
CA ARG A 48 -8.55 4.19 3.80
C ARG A 48 -8.77 2.74 3.36
N HIS A 49 -9.44 1.92 4.14
CA HIS A 49 -9.79 0.55 3.73
C HIS A 49 -10.78 0.51 2.57
N LEU A 50 -11.73 1.45 2.51
CA LEU A 50 -12.62 1.61 1.36
C LEU A 50 -11.84 1.99 0.10
N VAL A 51 -10.91 2.95 0.22
CA VAL A 51 -10.02 3.33 -0.89
C VAL A 51 -9.18 2.15 -1.35
N LEU A 52 -8.61 1.37 -0.42
CA LEU A 52 -7.87 0.16 -0.73
C LEU A 52 -8.71 -0.86 -1.51
N ALA A 53 -9.90 -1.17 -1.01
CA ALA A 53 -10.81 -2.11 -1.65
C ALA A 53 -11.18 -1.65 -3.07
N TYR A 54 -11.44 -0.34 -3.25
CA TYR A 54 -11.74 0.26 -4.54
C TYR A 54 -10.56 0.20 -5.52
N LEU A 55 -9.34 0.48 -5.05
CA LEU A 55 -8.12 0.38 -5.85
C LEU A 55 -7.87 -1.07 -6.27
N LEU A 56 -8.09 -2.04 -5.37
CA LEU A 56 -7.92 -3.46 -5.65
C LEU A 56 -8.87 -3.93 -6.77
N ALA A 57 -10.14 -3.53 -6.73
CA ALA A 57 -11.09 -3.79 -7.82
C ALA A 57 -10.60 -3.20 -9.14
N ASN A 58 -10.11 -1.96 -9.13
CA ASN A 58 -9.59 -1.34 -10.36
C ASN A 58 -8.35 -2.06 -10.90
N ILE A 59 -7.45 -2.53 -10.02
CA ILE A 59 -6.28 -3.33 -10.42
C ILE A 59 -6.73 -4.64 -11.06
N THR A 60 -7.70 -5.35 -10.46
CA THR A 60 -8.26 -6.58 -11.06
C THR A 60 -8.84 -6.29 -12.44
N ARG A 61 -9.60 -5.22 -12.61
CA ARG A 61 -10.17 -4.84 -13.91
C ARG A 61 -9.07 -4.60 -14.96
N ILE A 62 -8.03 -3.84 -14.60
CA ILE A 62 -6.89 -3.58 -15.49
C ILE A 62 -6.17 -4.89 -15.83
N LYS A 63 -5.97 -5.79 -14.85
CA LYS A 63 -5.36 -7.11 -15.08
C LYS A 63 -6.23 -7.96 -16.01
N GLN A 64 -7.54 -8.01 -15.82
CA GLN A 64 -8.45 -8.77 -16.67
C GLN A 64 -8.43 -8.29 -18.13
N GLU A 65 -8.35 -6.97 -18.35
CA GLU A 65 -8.18 -6.38 -19.68
C GLU A 65 -6.80 -6.70 -20.28
N LEU A 66 -5.73 -6.57 -19.49
CA LEU A 66 -4.35 -6.80 -19.94
C LEU A 66 -4.08 -8.27 -20.30
N TYR A 67 -4.69 -9.21 -19.58
CA TYR A 67 -4.48 -10.64 -19.75
C TYR A 67 -5.61 -11.33 -20.52
N LYS A 68 -6.32 -10.60 -21.38
CA LYS A 68 -7.40 -11.16 -22.21
C LYS A 68 -6.88 -12.16 -23.25
N ASP A 69 -5.70 -11.89 -23.80
CA ASP A 69 -5.14 -12.65 -24.93
C ASP A 69 -4.14 -13.74 -24.50
N TYR A 70 -3.94 -13.94 -23.20
CA TYR A 70 -3.02 -14.95 -22.65
C TYR A 70 -3.78 -16.25 -22.32
N PRO A 71 -3.16 -17.43 -22.50
CA PRO A 71 -3.79 -18.69 -22.12
C PRO A 71 -4.04 -18.72 -20.61
N ARG A 72 -5.31 -18.82 -20.19
CA ARG A 72 -5.73 -18.92 -18.79
C ARG A 72 -5.90 -20.39 -18.42
N LEU A 73 -5.69 -20.73 -17.15
CA LEU A 73 -6.07 -22.04 -16.63
C LEU A 73 -7.60 -22.17 -16.67
N ASP A 74 -8.11 -23.37 -16.91
CA ASP A 74 -9.56 -23.62 -17.04
C ASP A 74 -10.38 -23.21 -15.80
N ILE A 75 -9.74 -23.12 -14.64
CA ILE A 75 -10.32 -22.63 -13.38
C ILE A 75 -10.43 -21.09 -13.28
N GLU A 76 -9.79 -20.33 -14.18
CA GLU A 76 -9.78 -18.85 -14.23
C GLU A 76 -10.61 -18.29 -15.39
N LEU A 77 -11.46 -19.13 -16.01
CA LEU A 77 -12.27 -18.78 -17.19
C LEU A 77 -13.46 -17.87 -16.85
N ASP A 78 -14.00 -17.95 -15.63
CA ASP A 78 -15.07 -17.07 -15.20
C ASP A 78 -14.53 -15.67 -14.87
N GLU A 79 -15.05 -14.65 -15.56
CA GLU A 79 -14.74 -13.25 -15.27
C GLU A 79 -15.21 -12.89 -13.85
N ILE A 80 -14.27 -12.89 -12.89
CA ILE A 80 -14.56 -12.50 -11.52
C ILE A 80 -14.96 -11.01 -11.50
N ASN A 81 -16.17 -10.73 -11.01
CA ASN A 81 -16.62 -9.35 -10.81
C ASN A 81 -15.67 -8.62 -9.83
N PRO A 82 -15.03 -7.50 -10.22
CA PRO A 82 -14.06 -6.80 -9.38
C PRO A 82 -14.58 -6.40 -7.99
N TRP A 83 -15.89 -6.11 -7.89
CA TRP A 83 -16.56 -5.75 -6.64
C TRP A 83 -16.59 -6.88 -5.61
N ILE A 84 -16.60 -8.15 -6.05
CA ILE A 84 -16.54 -9.31 -5.16
C ILE A 84 -15.19 -9.33 -4.44
N ILE A 85 -14.11 -8.98 -5.14
CA ILE A 85 -12.77 -8.92 -4.56
C ILE A 85 -12.68 -7.79 -3.54
N SER A 86 -13.27 -6.63 -3.82
CA SER A 86 -13.40 -5.55 -2.83
C SER A 86 -14.19 -5.99 -1.60
N GLY A 87 -15.32 -6.68 -1.79
CA GLY A 87 -16.13 -7.21 -0.69
C GLY A 87 -15.35 -8.21 0.15
N LEU A 88 -14.72 -9.21 -0.48
CA LEU A 88 -13.94 -10.24 0.18
C LEU A 88 -12.77 -9.65 0.99
N TYR A 89 -12.13 -8.59 0.47
CA TYR A 89 -11.09 -7.85 1.20
C TYR A 89 -11.63 -7.09 2.41
N LEU A 90 -12.80 -6.46 2.27
CA LEU A 90 -13.42 -5.65 3.32
C LEU A 90 -13.99 -6.51 4.46
N PHE A 91 -14.51 -7.70 4.15
CA PHE A 91 -15.01 -8.68 5.11
C PHE A 91 -13.92 -9.62 5.65
N ASN A 92 -12.66 -9.46 5.24
CA ASN A 92 -11.56 -10.22 5.80
C ASN A 92 -11.38 -9.86 7.30
N PRO A 93 -11.42 -10.83 8.23
CA PRO A 93 -11.28 -10.58 9.66
C PRO A 93 -9.97 -9.85 10.01
N LEU A 94 -8.91 -10.05 9.23
CA LEU A 94 -7.65 -9.33 9.38
C LEU A 94 -7.80 -7.81 9.10
N THR A 95 -8.62 -7.44 8.12
CA THR A 95 -8.93 -6.04 7.78
C THR A 95 -9.72 -5.38 8.90
N ILE A 96 -10.69 -6.09 9.49
CA ILE A 96 -11.49 -5.62 10.62
C ILE A 96 -10.61 -5.47 11.88
N ALA A 97 -9.73 -6.44 12.15
CA ALA A 97 -8.78 -6.36 13.27
C ALA A 97 -7.76 -5.21 13.11
N SER A 98 -7.25 -5.00 11.89
CA SER A 98 -6.33 -3.90 11.59
C SER A 98 -6.97 -2.51 11.79
N CYS A 99 -8.30 -2.42 11.62
CA CYS A 99 -9.06 -1.21 11.92
C CYS A 99 -9.18 -0.92 13.43
N LEU A 100 -9.32 -1.98 14.23
CA LEU A 100 -9.43 -1.88 15.70
C LEU A 100 -8.07 -1.60 16.34
N SER A 101 -6.99 -2.12 15.74
CA SER A 101 -5.63 -1.99 16.27
C SER A 101 -4.95 -0.64 16.01
N GLN A 102 -5.61 0.32 15.32
CA GLN A 102 -5.09 1.67 15.06
C GLN A 102 -3.64 1.69 14.49
N SER A 103 -3.32 0.73 13.61
CA SER A 103 -1.94 0.49 13.17
C SER A 103 -1.51 1.35 11.98
N THR A 104 -0.24 1.75 11.96
CA THR A 104 0.46 2.38 10.81
C THR A 104 0.51 1.46 9.58
N LEU A 105 0.24 0.17 9.76
CA LEU A 105 0.23 -0.86 8.71
C LEU A 105 -0.81 -0.61 7.61
N ILE A 106 -1.89 0.14 7.91
CA ILE A 106 -2.85 0.53 6.87
C ILE A 106 -2.24 1.51 5.86
N PHE A 107 -1.36 2.41 6.33
CA PHE A 107 -0.73 3.42 5.47
C PHE A 107 0.36 2.82 4.60
N THR A 108 1.10 1.83 5.12
CA THR A 108 2.09 1.09 4.32
C THR A 108 1.39 0.31 3.20
N ASN A 109 0.34 -0.43 3.53
CA ASN A 109 -0.46 -1.18 2.56
C ASN A 109 -1.13 -0.27 1.52
N LEU A 110 -1.67 0.88 1.95
CA LEU A 110 -2.22 1.89 1.05
C LEU A 110 -1.18 2.44 0.08
N SER A 111 0.01 2.77 0.59
CA SER A 111 1.10 3.32 -0.21
C SER A 111 1.61 2.30 -1.25
N ILE A 112 1.71 1.02 -0.88
CA ILE A 112 2.05 -0.08 -1.82
C ILE A 112 1.01 -0.21 -2.93
N ILE A 113 -0.28 -0.23 -2.58
CA ILE A 113 -1.37 -0.41 -3.55
C ILE A 113 -1.51 0.80 -4.47
N LEU A 114 -1.32 2.02 -3.95
CA LEU A 114 -1.26 3.23 -4.77
C LEU A 114 -0.04 3.21 -5.70
N GLY A 115 1.13 2.80 -5.21
CA GLY A 115 2.34 2.67 -6.02
C GLY A 115 2.17 1.72 -7.20
N THR A 116 1.59 0.54 -6.97
CA THR A 116 1.31 -0.45 -8.02
C THR A 116 0.21 0.02 -8.98
N TYR A 117 -0.84 0.68 -8.47
CA TYR A 117 -1.90 1.26 -9.29
C TYR A 117 -1.38 2.35 -10.25
N TYR A 118 -0.56 3.28 -9.76
CA TYR A 118 0.05 4.31 -10.60
C TYR A 118 1.13 3.73 -11.55
N SER A 119 1.76 2.62 -11.16
CA SER A 119 2.65 1.87 -12.05
C SER A 119 1.89 1.28 -13.24
N LEU A 120 0.72 0.68 -13.01
CA LEU A 120 -0.18 0.19 -14.07
C LEU A 120 -0.70 1.32 -14.98
N LYS A 121 -0.98 2.51 -14.42
CA LYS A 121 -1.37 3.70 -15.20
C LYS A 121 -0.20 4.41 -15.89
N ASN A 122 1.03 3.89 -15.77
CA ASN A 122 2.25 4.45 -16.37
C ASN A 122 2.57 5.89 -15.91
N HIS A 123 2.16 6.25 -14.69
CA HIS A 123 2.44 7.56 -14.07
C HIS A 123 3.66 7.46 -13.15
N LYS A 124 4.85 7.63 -13.74
CA LYS A 124 6.15 7.40 -13.07
C LYS A 124 6.35 8.18 -11.77
N SER A 125 6.07 9.49 -11.77
CA SER A 125 6.33 10.34 -10.60
C SER A 125 5.48 9.93 -9.38
N TYR A 126 4.16 9.80 -9.56
CA TYR A 126 3.25 9.38 -8.50
C TYR A 126 3.53 7.96 -8.02
N GLY A 127 3.83 7.03 -8.94
CA GLY A 127 4.20 5.67 -8.57
C GLY A 127 5.43 5.63 -7.65
N MET A 128 6.50 6.35 -8.01
CA MET A 128 7.72 6.38 -7.20
C MET A 128 7.56 7.13 -5.89
N PHE A 129 6.75 8.19 -5.84
CA PHE A 129 6.40 8.89 -4.61
C PHE A 129 5.72 7.96 -3.58
N TRP A 130 4.70 7.22 -4.00
CA TRP A 130 3.97 6.33 -3.11
C TRP A 130 4.82 5.14 -2.64
N ILE A 131 5.70 4.61 -3.49
CA ILE A 131 6.65 3.58 -3.08
C ILE A 131 7.71 4.15 -2.12
N ALA A 132 8.21 5.36 -2.33
CA ALA A 132 9.13 6.03 -1.39
C ALA A 132 8.47 6.28 -0.03
N MET A 133 7.20 6.70 -0.02
CA MET A 133 6.40 6.83 1.20
C MET A 133 6.23 5.48 1.91
N ALA A 134 6.03 4.40 1.15
CA ALA A 134 5.94 3.04 1.71
C ALA A 134 7.26 2.60 2.36
N THR A 135 8.40 2.83 1.69
CA THR A 135 9.74 2.53 2.23
C THR A 135 10.07 3.36 3.48
N TYR A 136 9.60 4.61 3.53
CA TYR A 136 9.78 5.46 4.71
C TYR A 136 9.00 4.93 5.92
N LEU A 137 7.81 4.34 5.73
CA LEU A 137 7.00 3.77 6.83
C LEU A 137 7.38 2.33 7.20
N SER A 138 7.96 1.54 6.29
CA SER A 138 8.38 0.15 6.53
C SER A 138 9.47 -0.25 5.55
N PHE A 139 10.47 -1.02 5.96
CA PHE A 139 11.56 -1.43 5.06
C PHE A 139 11.15 -2.49 4.02
N TYR A 140 10.05 -3.20 4.23
CA TYR A 140 9.55 -4.29 3.38
C TYR A 140 9.26 -3.91 1.90
N PRO A 141 8.65 -2.75 1.58
CA PRO A 141 8.34 -2.34 0.21
C PRO A 141 9.56 -2.02 -0.66
N LEU A 142 10.78 -2.06 -0.12
CA LEU A 142 12.00 -1.92 -0.92
C LEU A 142 12.09 -3.01 -1.99
N MET A 143 11.66 -4.23 -1.67
CA MET A 143 11.59 -5.34 -2.63
C MET A 143 10.62 -5.05 -3.79
N LEU A 144 9.62 -4.20 -3.57
CA LEU A 144 8.60 -3.79 -4.55
C LEU A 144 9.07 -2.71 -5.53
N VAL A 145 10.23 -2.08 -5.29
CA VAL A 145 10.88 -1.17 -6.25
C VAL A 145 11.29 -1.94 -7.52
N ILE A 146 11.73 -3.18 -7.38
CA ILE A 146 12.16 -4.04 -8.50
C ILE A 146 11.00 -4.34 -9.47
N PRO A 147 9.85 -4.88 -9.05
CA PRO A 147 8.74 -5.15 -9.97
C PRO A 147 8.14 -3.87 -10.56
N THR A 148 8.07 -2.78 -9.81
CA THR A 148 7.51 -1.51 -10.33
C THR A 148 8.42 -0.87 -11.39
N THR A 149 9.73 -0.89 -11.19
CA THR A 149 10.69 -0.47 -12.23
C THR A 149 10.60 -1.37 -13.46
N PHE A 150 10.46 -2.69 -13.28
CA PHE A 150 10.26 -3.63 -14.40
C PHE A 150 8.97 -3.36 -15.20
N MET A 151 7.89 -2.97 -14.53
CA MET A 151 6.64 -2.58 -15.20
C MET A 151 6.85 -1.32 -16.06
N PHE A 152 7.51 -0.29 -15.53
CA PHE A 152 7.81 0.93 -16.29
C PHE A 152 8.77 0.69 -17.46
N THR A 153 9.76 -0.19 -17.29
CA THR A 153 10.70 -0.51 -18.36
C THR A 153 10.05 -1.28 -19.51
N ASN A 154 9.14 -2.20 -19.21
CA ASN A 154 8.35 -2.88 -20.23
C ASN A 154 7.48 -1.87 -21.00
N SER A 155 6.75 -1.01 -20.29
CA SER A 155 5.96 0.05 -20.93
C SER A 155 6.82 1.02 -21.75
N ALA A 156 8.06 1.31 -21.34
CA ALA A 156 9.00 2.13 -22.09
C ALA A 156 9.58 1.43 -23.33
N LYS A 157 9.83 0.12 -23.24
CA LYS A 157 10.27 -0.72 -24.37
C LYS A 157 9.22 -0.74 -25.48
N PHE A 158 7.94 -0.89 -25.14
CA PHE A 158 6.83 -0.76 -26.11
C PHE A 158 6.74 0.64 -26.73
N ARG A 159 7.24 1.68 -26.05
CA ARG A 159 7.22 3.07 -26.49
C ARG A 159 8.48 3.50 -27.26
N GLY A 160 9.40 2.56 -27.54
CA GLY A 160 10.65 2.80 -28.28
C GLY A 160 11.67 3.65 -27.53
N LYS A 161 11.59 3.76 -26.20
CA LYS A 161 12.49 4.60 -25.40
C LYS A 161 13.74 3.84 -24.94
N ASN A 162 14.83 4.58 -24.72
CA ASN A 162 16.07 4.05 -24.17
C ASN A 162 15.85 3.52 -22.75
N LEU A 163 15.95 2.19 -22.60
CA LEU A 163 15.72 1.46 -21.36
C LEU A 163 16.58 1.97 -20.20
N LYS A 164 17.87 2.24 -20.46
CA LYS A 164 18.82 2.72 -19.44
C LYS A 164 18.38 4.06 -18.85
N ASN A 165 17.98 5.02 -19.70
CA ASN A 165 17.54 6.35 -19.24
C ASN A 165 16.25 6.28 -18.42
N GLU A 166 15.37 5.34 -18.73
CA GLU A 166 14.12 5.16 -17.99
C GLU A 166 14.36 4.52 -16.62
N ILE A 167 15.30 3.56 -16.51
CA ILE A 167 15.73 2.99 -15.23
C ILE A 167 16.40 4.07 -14.37
N PHE A 168 17.37 4.81 -14.93
CA PHE A 168 18.05 5.89 -14.22
C PHE A 168 17.09 7.01 -13.80
N GLY A 169 16.14 7.37 -14.66
CA GLY A 169 15.11 8.36 -14.34
C GLY A 169 14.18 7.89 -13.21
N CYS A 170 13.77 6.61 -13.23
CA CYS A 170 12.95 6.01 -12.19
C CYS A 170 13.68 5.94 -10.84
N ALA A 171 14.94 5.50 -10.85
CA ALA A 171 15.78 5.44 -9.66
C ALA A 171 16.05 6.85 -9.09
N GLY A 172 16.36 7.81 -9.96
CA GLY A 172 16.58 9.20 -9.57
C GLY A 172 15.35 9.84 -8.94
N LEU A 173 14.16 9.61 -9.51
CA LEU A 173 12.90 10.11 -8.94
C LEU A 173 12.59 9.46 -7.59
N TYR A 174 12.81 8.15 -7.44
CA TYR A 174 12.62 7.44 -6.17
C TYR A 174 13.54 7.99 -5.08
N VAL A 175 14.85 8.10 -5.37
CA VAL A 175 15.83 8.66 -4.42
C VAL A 175 15.51 10.11 -4.09
N GLY A 176 15.10 10.90 -5.09
CA GLY A 176 14.68 12.28 -4.89
C GLY A 176 13.49 12.41 -3.94
N TRP A 177 12.45 11.60 -4.13
CA TRP A 177 11.28 11.59 -3.23
C TRP A 177 11.62 11.08 -1.83
N LEU A 178 12.41 10.02 -1.70
CA LEU A 178 12.86 9.50 -0.41
C LEU A 178 13.68 10.55 0.36
N THR A 179 14.62 11.19 -0.32
CA THR A 179 15.45 12.27 0.25
C THR A 179 14.59 13.46 0.65
N GLY A 180 13.62 13.86 -0.19
CA GLY A 180 12.67 14.93 0.13
C GLY A 180 11.84 14.62 1.38
N LEU A 181 11.38 13.39 1.55
CA LEU A 181 10.65 12.95 2.75
C LEU A 181 11.54 12.99 4.00
N LEU A 182 12.81 12.56 3.89
CA LEU A 182 13.78 12.64 4.99
C LEU A 182 14.13 14.09 5.36
N ILE A 183 14.31 14.97 4.38
CA ILE A 183 14.54 16.41 4.61
C ILE A 183 13.31 17.02 5.28
N LEU A 184 12.10 16.69 4.83
CA LEU A 184 10.88 17.15 5.46
C LEU A 184 10.82 16.70 6.93
N SER A 185 11.16 15.44 7.22
CA SER A 185 11.27 14.93 8.59
C SER A 185 12.29 15.72 9.42
N TYR A 186 13.44 16.05 8.83
CA TYR A 186 14.48 16.85 9.49
C TYR A 186 13.99 18.27 9.82
N LEU A 187 13.25 18.92 8.92
CA LEU A 187 12.70 20.26 9.17
C LEU A 187 11.72 20.30 10.35
N PHE A 188 10.99 19.21 10.60
CA PHE A 188 10.06 19.12 11.73
C PHE A 188 10.77 18.80 13.06
N VAL A 189 11.79 17.94 13.04
CA VAL A 189 12.46 17.46 14.26
C VAL A 189 13.67 18.32 14.64
N ASN A 190 14.24 19.08 13.70
CA ASN A 190 15.44 19.92 13.86
C ASN A 190 16.67 19.17 14.43
N SER A 191 16.71 17.84 14.35
CA SER A 191 17.88 17.04 14.69
C SER A 191 17.99 15.80 13.82
N TRP A 192 19.22 15.30 13.67
CA TRP A 192 19.52 14.04 12.99
C TRP A 192 19.45 12.83 13.93
N ASP A 193 19.07 13.03 15.20
CA ASP A 193 18.98 11.96 16.20
C ASP A 193 17.94 10.89 15.84
N PHE A 194 16.95 11.25 15.01
CA PHE A 194 16.00 10.29 14.46
C PHE A 194 16.69 9.26 13.53
N LEU A 195 17.71 9.69 12.79
CA LEU A 195 18.44 8.81 11.88
C LEU A 195 19.35 7.86 12.66
N SER A 196 20.02 8.34 13.71
CA SER A 196 20.83 7.49 14.59
C SER A 196 19.98 6.53 15.41
N ALA A 197 18.77 6.93 15.85
CA ALA A 197 17.85 6.02 16.54
C ALA A 197 17.25 4.96 15.61
N THR A 198 16.93 5.29 14.35
CA THR A 198 16.22 4.38 13.41
C THR A 198 17.18 3.52 12.58
N TYR A 199 18.35 4.04 12.21
CA TYR A 199 19.35 3.34 11.40
C TYR A 199 20.58 2.90 12.22
N GLY A 200 20.77 3.44 13.43
CA GLY A 200 21.79 2.96 14.35
C GLY A 200 21.53 1.53 14.82
N GLU A 201 20.27 1.13 14.99
CA GLU A 201 19.92 -0.28 15.27
C GLU A 201 20.18 -1.19 14.05
N ALA A 202 19.91 -0.75 12.82
CA ALA A 202 20.21 -1.52 11.62
C ALA A 202 21.74 -1.75 11.44
N SER A 203 22.55 -0.73 11.78
CA SER A 203 24.01 -0.85 11.79
C SER A 203 24.53 -1.61 13.02
N LEU A 204 23.84 -1.56 14.17
CA LEU A 204 24.16 -2.36 15.35
C LEU A 204 23.84 -3.85 15.17
N VAL A 205 22.78 -4.20 14.44
CA VAL A 205 22.48 -5.61 14.09
C VAL A 205 23.52 -6.15 13.10
N CYS A 206 23.95 -5.35 12.11
CA CYS A 206 25.08 -5.69 11.25
C CYS A 206 26.42 -5.74 12.02
N GLY A 207 26.61 -4.86 13.01
CA GLY A 207 27.76 -4.86 13.92
C GLY A 207 27.80 -6.12 14.78
N PHE A 208 26.69 -6.51 15.40
CA PHE A 208 26.56 -7.75 16.16
C PHE A 208 26.85 -8.99 15.32
N TYR A 209 26.42 -9.02 14.05
CA TYR A 209 26.72 -10.13 13.15
C TYR A 209 28.19 -10.17 12.70
N ALA A 210 28.85 -9.01 12.59
CA ALA A 210 30.27 -8.91 12.30
C ALA A 210 31.14 -9.27 13.52
N GLU A 211 30.72 -8.89 14.74
CA GLU A 211 31.37 -9.27 16.00
C GLU A 211 31.26 -10.79 16.26
N TRP A 212 30.11 -11.39 15.96
CA TRP A 212 29.89 -12.83 16.13
C TRP A 212 30.70 -13.69 15.15
N ASN A 213 31.06 -13.15 13.98
CA ASN A 213 31.83 -13.88 12.97
C ASN A 213 33.35 -13.70 13.11
N ASN A 214 33.83 -12.83 14.03
CA ASN A 214 35.25 -12.50 14.18
C ASN A 214 35.83 -12.66 15.60
N GLY A 215 35.09 -13.22 16.58
CA GLY A 215 35.64 -13.36 17.94
C GLY A 215 34.86 -14.25 18.90
N SER A 216 35.23 -15.53 18.94
CA SER A 216 35.43 -16.37 20.14
C SER A 216 34.49 -16.20 21.36
N ILE A 217 33.54 -17.13 21.50
CA ILE A 217 33.44 -18.05 22.64
C ILE A 217 33.11 -19.44 22.10
#